data_AF-A0A520HFG3-F1
#
_entry.id   AF-A0A520HFG3-F1
#
_cell.length_a   1.000
_cell.length_b   1.000
_cell.length_c   1.000
_cell.angle_alpha   90.00
_cell.angle_beta   90.00
_cell.angle_gamma   90.00
#
_symmetry.space_group_name_H-M   'P 1'
#
loop_
_entity.id
_entity.type
_entity.pdbx_description
1 polymer ?
#
loop_
_entity_poly.entity_id
_entity_poly.type
_entity_poly.pdbx_seq_one_letter_code
_entity_poly.pdbx_strand_id
1 'polypeptide(L)'
;MRHAFAVRVGPASFRIGCAWRAPVEALADLYRDYPPATVPEFTVRLEPTRPWRRWLRPSVAIAGDFTLPEAAPLPLAQALLAAEMGMNLQMA
;
A
#
# COMPACT_ATOMS: atom_id res chain seq x y z
N MET A 1 -10.25 1.69 5.63
CA MET A 1 -9.28 0.65 5.23
C MET A 1 -9.58 -0.62 6.01
N ARG A 2 -9.66 -1.80 5.35
CA ARG A 2 -10.08 -3.05 6.04
C ARG A 2 -8.89 -3.89 6.52
N HIS A 3 -7.75 -3.77 5.85
CA HIS A 3 -6.53 -4.50 6.14
C HIS A 3 -5.36 -3.52 6.21
N ALA A 4 -4.36 -3.78 7.06
CA ALA A 4 -3.19 -2.94 7.21
C ALA A 4 -1.95 -3.75 7.59
N PHE A 5 -0.78 -3.24 7.19
CA PHE A 5 0.54 -3.73 7.53
C PHE A 5 1.42 -2.54 7.92
N ALA A 6 2.30 -2.70 8.90
CA ALA A 6 3.19 -1.64 9.36
C ALA A 6 4.62 -2.17 9.48
N VAL A 7 5.56 -1.48 8.83
CA VAL A 7 6.95 -1.89 8.72
C VAL A 7 7.87 -0.69 8.85
N ARG A 8 9.02 -0.88 9.47
CA ARG A 8 10.11 0.09 9.46
C ARG A 8 11.18 -0.38 8.47
N VAL A 9 11.52 0.48 7.52
CA VAL A 9 12.55 0.24 6.49
C VAL A 9 13.65 1.29 6.67
N GLY A 10 14.79 0.87 7.21
CA GLY A 10 15.84 1.80 7.62
C GLY A 10 15.33 2.79 8.69
N PRO A 11 15.51 4.10 8.52
CA PRO A 11 15.02 5.09 9.48
C PRO A 11 13.50 5.34 9.38
N ALA A 12 12.87 5.04 8.24
CA ALA A 12 11.48 5.41 7.97
C ALA A 12 10.50 4.35 8.45
N SER A 13 9.38 4.77 9.04
CA SER A 13 8.27 3.87 9.42
C SER A 13 7.01 4.10 8.57
N PHE A 14 6.45 3.01 8.06
CA PHE A 14 5.29 3.04 7.16
C PHE A 14 4.11 2.29 7.75
N ARG A 15 2.91 2.78 7.43
CA ARG A 15 1.66 2.04 7.54
C ARG A 15 1.03 1.93 6.15
N ILE A 16 0.90 0.72 5.66
CA ILE A 16 0.28 0.41 4.38
C ILE A 16 -1.11 -0.17 4.65
N GLY A 17 -2.15 0.56 4.28
CA GLY A 17 -3.51 0.07 4.34
C GLY A 17 -4.02 -0.39 2.97
N CYS A 18 -4.87 -1.40 2.94
CA CYS A 18 -5.42 -1.98 1.72
C CYS A 18 -6.91 -2.33 1.87
N ALA A 19 -7.67 -2.19 0.79
CA ALA A 19 -9.06 -2.68 0.73
C ALA A 19 -9.17 -4.21 0.56
N TRP A 20 -8.09 -4.87 0.14
CA TRP A 20 -7.98 -6.31 -0.08
C TRP A 20 -7.00 -6.93 0.92
N ARG A 21 -7.20 -8.22 1.24
CA ARG A 21 -6.38 -8.94 2.21
C ARG A 21 -5.07 -9.46 1.60
N ALA A 22 -5.15 -10.06 0.41
CA ALA A 22 -4.01 -10.70 -0.24
C ALA A 22 -2.77 -9.79 -0.42
N PRO A 23 -2.90 -8.50 -0.81
CA PRO A 23 -1.73 -7.62 -0.90
C PRO A 23 -1.04 -7.36 0.44
N VAL A 24 -1.80 -7.32 1.54
CA VAL A 24 -1.27 -7.14 2.90
C VAL A 24 -0.51 -8.39 3.35
N GLU A 25 -1.01 -9.57 3.01
CA GLU A 25 -0.31 -10.83 3.29
C GLU A 25 0.97 -10.96 2.46
N ALA A 26 0.94 -10.57 1.18
CA ALA A 26 2.13 -10.53 0.34
C ALA A 26 3.19 -9.55 0.87
N LEU A 27 2.77 -8.37 1.35
CA LEU A 27 3.67 -7.41 2.01
C LEU A 27 4.26 -7.98 3.30
N ALA A 28 3.44 -8.62 4.14
CA ALA A 28 3.91 -9.22 5.38
C ALA A 28 4.90 -10.37 5.13
N ASP A 29 4.72 -11.12 4.04
CA ASP A 29 5.66 -12.16 3.63
C ASP A 29 6.97 -11.57 3.07
N LEU A 30 6.86 -10.58 2.17
CA LEU A 30 8.02 -9.89 1.58
C LEU A 30 8.91 -9.22 2.63
N TYR A 31 8.29 -8.56 3.62
CA TYR A 31 8.97 -7.83 4.68
C TYR A 31 9.05 -8.60 6.00
N ARG A 32 8.95 -9.94 5.96
CA ARG A 32 8.98 -10.80 7.16
C ARG A 32 10.12 -10.49 8.12
N ASP A 33 11.31 -10.23 7.57
CA ASP A 33 12.54 -10.05 8.34
C ASP A 33 12.81 -8.59 8.72
N TYR A 34 11.88 -7.68 8.39
CA TYR A 34 11.97 -6.27 8.77
C TYR A 34 11.27 -6.01 10.10
N PRO A 35 11.77 -5.04 10.89
CA PRO A 35 11.13 -4.68 12.15
C PRO A 35 9.73 -4.10 11.91
N PRO A 36 8.73 -4.44 12.74
CA PRO A 36 7.43 -3.82 12.68
C PRO A 36 7.51 -2.34 13.06
N ALA A 37 6.63 -1.52 12.50
CA ALA A 37 6.49 -0.12 12.89
C ALA A 37 5.38 0.06 13.94
N THR A 38 5.74 0.52 15.15
CA THR A 38 4.76 0.84 16.21
C THR A 38 4.13 2.21 16.01
N VAL A 39 4.91 3.18 15.53
CA VAL A 39 4.45 4.54 15.23
C VAL A 39 4.85 4.84 13.78
N PRO A 40 3.89 4.83 12.82
CA PRO A 40 4.17 5.10 11.43
C PRO A 40 4.32 6.60 11.18
N GLU A 41 5.40 6.99 10.50
CA GLU A 41 5.64 8.34 10.01
C GLU A 41 4.88 8.61 8.72
N PHE A 42 4.73 7.57 7.89
CA PHE A 42 4.10 7.67 6.58
C PHE A 42 2.96 6.67 6.41
N THR A 43 1.88 7.09 5.74
CA THR A 43 0.75 6.24 5.39
C THR A 43 0.63 6.07 3.89
N VAL A 44 0.62 4.82 3.43
CA VAL A 44 0.28 4.44 2.05
C VAL A 44 -1.09 3.76 2.05
N ARG A 45 -1.93 4.12 1.08
CA ARG A 45 -3.28 3.60 0.94
C ARG A 45 -3.51 2.99 -0.43
N LEU A 46 -3.86 1.71 -0.45
CA LEU A 46 -4.29 0.99 -1.65
C LEU A 46 -5.81 0.87 -1.65
N GLU A 47 -6.44 1.68 -2.49
CA GLU A 47 -7.90 1.83 -2.52
C GLU A 47 -8.44 1.58 -3.93
N PRO A 48 -9.66 1.04 -4.08
CA PRO A 48 -10.29 0.96 -5.38
C PRO A 48 -10.71 2.35 -5.84
N THR A 49 -10.51 2.69 -7.13
CA THR A 49 -10.96 3.99 -7.65
C THR A 49 -12.46 4.19 -7.59
N ARG A 50 -13.24 3.10 -7.56
CA ARG A 50 -14.69 3.11 -7.37
C ARG A 50 -15.09 1.90 -6.53
N PRO A 51 -16.14 1.97 -5.68
CA PRO A 51 -16.47 0.89 -4.73
C PRO A 51 -16.62 -0.50 -5.35
N TRP A 52 -17.23 -0.60 -6.53
CA TRP A 52 -17.43 -1.87 -7.24
C TRP A 52 -16.16 -2.49 -7.82
N ARG A 53 -15.10 -1.69 -8.05
CA ARG A 53 -13.80 -2.20 -8.51
C ARG A 53 -13.09 -3.02 -7.46
N ARG A 54 -13.67 -3.14 -6.26
CA ARG A 54 -13.23 -4.16 -5.32
C ARG A 54 -13.44 -5.57 -5.84
N TRP A 55 -14.48 -5.78 -6.66
CA TRP A 55 -14.90 -7.10 -7.14
C TRP A 55 -14.84 -7.23 -8.66
N LEU A 56 -15.30 -6.21 -9.41
CA LEU A 56 -15.32 -6.25 -10.88
C LEU A 56 -14.08 -5.56 -11.46
N ARG A 57 -13.26 -6.31 -12.20
CA ARG A 57 -11.96 -5.86 -12.75
C ARG A 57 -11.12 -5.11 -11.71
N PRO A 58 -10.61 -5.82 -10.69
CA PRO A 58 -9.98 -5.17 -9.56
C PRO A 58 -8.73 -4.38 -9.93
N SER A 59 -8.71 -3.12 -9.52
CA SER A 59 -7.58 -2.20 -9.71
C SER A 59 -7.35 -1.38 -8.46
N VAL A 60 -6.08 -1.11 -8.17
CA VAL A 60 -5.60 -0.34 -7.03
C VAL A 60 -5.17 1.05 -7.49
N ALA A 61 -5.63 2.07 -6.77
CA ALA A 61 -5.05 3.40 -6.82
C ALA A 61 -4.18 3.61 -5.57
N ILE A 62 -3.07 4.28 -5.76
CA ILE A 62 -2.15 4.67 -4.70
C ILE A 62 -2.63 6.00 -4.15
N ALA A 63 -2.95 6.03 -2.87
CA ALA A 63 -3.18 7.22 -2.09
C ALA A 63 -2.23 7.21 -0.87
N GLY A 64 -2.19 8.29 -0.11
CA GLY A 64 -1.28 8.40 1.03
C GLY A 64 -1.30 9.78 1.63
N ASP A 65 -0.21 10.13 2.30
CA ASP A 65 0.06 11.50 2.74
C ASP A 65 0.52 12.34 1.53
N PHE A 66 1.35 11.74 0.67
CA PHE A 66 1.61 12.22 -0.70
C PHE A 66 0.93 11.32 -1.72
N THR A 67 0.38 11.94 -2.77
CA THR A 67 -0.33 11.25 -3.87
C THR A 67 0.23 11.71 -5.21
N LEU A 68 0.36 10.80 -6.19
CA LEU A 68 0.58 11.17 -7.59
C LEU A 68 -0.79 11.30 -8.29
N PRO A 69 -1.22 12.52 -8.68
CA PRO A 69 -2.48 12.70 -9.41
C PRO A 69 -2.51 11.94 -10.74
N GLU A 70 -1.34 11.80 -11.37
CA GLU A 70 -1.16 11.19 -12.69
C GLU A 70 -0.94 9.66 -12.64
N ALA A 71 -0.86 9.06 -11.44
CA ALA A 71 -0.64 7.63 -11.32
C ALA A 71 -1.92 6.86 -11.74
N ALA A 72 -1.86 6.24 -12.93
CA ALA A 72 -2.94 5.39 -13.40
C ALA A 72 -3.16 4.20 -12.44
N PRO A 73 -4.43 3.81 -12.18
CA PRO A 73 -4.72 2.65 -11.34
C PRO A 73 -4.12 1.37 -11.92
N LEU A 74 -3.45 0.59 -11.09
CA LEU A 74 -2.83 -0.67 -11.49
C LEU A 74 -3.78 -1.84 -11.28
N PRO A 75 -3.73 -2.92 -12.09
CA PRO A 75 -4.43 -4.17 -11.78
C PRO A 75 -4.09 -4.68 -10.37
N LEU A 76 -5.04 -5.32 -9.68
CA LEU A 76 -4.82 -5.85 -8.32
C LEU A 76 -3.65 -6.85 -8.23
N ALA A 77 -3.34 -7.56 -9.33
CA ALA A 77 -2.17 -8.44 -9.41
C ALA A 77 -0.84 -7.67 -9.21
N GLN A 78 -0.82 -6.37 -9.46
CA GLN A 78 0.32 -5.48 -9.25
C GLN A 78 0.22 -4.67 -7.95
N ALA A 79 -0.63 -5.09 -7.00
CA ALA A 79 -0.82 -4.34 -5.76
C ALA A 79 0.42 -4.27 -4.87
N LEU A 80 1.30 -5.28 -4.94
CA LEU A 80 2.59 -5.24 -4.24
C LEU A 80 3.48 -4.12 -4.79
N LEU A 81 3.63 -4.08 -6.12
CA LEU A 81 4.32 -2.99 -6.82
C LEU A 81 3.69 -1.63 -6.48
N ALA A 82 2.36 -1.53 -6.47
CA ALA A 82 1.66 -0.30 -6.10
C ALA A 82 1.98 0.16 -4.68
N ALA A 83 2.10 -0.78 -3.72
CA ALA A 83 2.50 -0.47 -2.35
C ALA A 83 3.93 0.09 -2.30
N GLU A 84 4.89 -0.59 -2.94
CA GLU A 84 6.30 -0.18 -2.95
C GLU A 84 6.49 1.17 -3.66
N MET A 85 5.80 1.40 -4.78
CA MET A 85 5.75 2.72 -5.43
C MET A 85 5.21 3.79 -4.49
N GLY A 86 4.13 3.48 -3.76
CA GLY A 86 3.55 4.38 -2.77
C GLY A 86 4.50 4.68 -1.61
N MET A 87 5.29 3.71 -1.16
CA MET A 87 6.30 3.90 -0.12
C MET A 87 7.44 4.79 -0.59
N ASN A 88 7.99 4.52 -1.78
CA ASN A 88 9.05 5.33 -2.37
C ASN A 88 8.60 6.79 -2.60
N LEU A 89 7.34 7.01 -2.95
CA LEU A 89 6.77 8.35 -3.08
C LEU A 89 6.83 9.16 -1.79
N GLN A 90 6.65 8.55 -0.61
CA GLN A 90 6.65 9.31 0.64
C GLN A 90 8.05 9.81 1.03
N MET A 91 9.09 9.28 0.37
CA MET A 91 10.49 9.61 0.62
C MET A 91 11.08 10.58 -0.42
N ALA A 92 10.31 10.92 -1.46
CA ALA A 92 10.73 11.76 -2.59
C ALA A 92 10.40 13.24 -2.33
#